data_AF-A0A7Y7XIU5-F1
#
_entry.id   AF-A0A7Y7XIU5-F1
#
_cell.length_a   1.000
_cell.length_b   1.000
_cell.length_c   1.000
_cell.angle_alpha   90.00
_cell.angle_beta   90.00
_cell.angle_gamma   90.00
#
_symmetry.space_group_name_H-M   'P 1'
#
loop_
_entity.id
_entity.type
_entity.pdbx_description
1 polymer ?
#
loop_
_entity_poly.entity_id
_entity_poly.type
_entity_poly.pdbx_seq_one_letter_code
_entity_poly.pdbx_strand_id
1 'polypeptide(L)' 'MRALLRYPTQVGTFYIAQSTDGRFHPVFDDKSLGSYRSITHAINDLTSDATSSVLHPKTFELLDTSVLGLPDDPGEWIRV' A
#
# COMPACT_ATOMS: atom_id res chain seq x y z
N MET A 1 10.97 8.93 2.92
CA MET A 1 10.70 7.48 2.82
C MET A 1 11.31 6.96 1.54
N ARG A 2 11.78 5.71 1.50
CA ARG A 2 12.32 5.04 0.30
C ARG A 2 11.37 3.93 -0.14
N ALA A 3 10.91 3.94 -1.38
CA ALA A 3 10.12 2.85 -1.94
C ALA A 3 10.95 1.57 -2.07
N LEU A 4 10.36 0.42 -1.73
CA LEU A 4 10.98 -0.91 -1.83
C LEU A 4 10.21 -1.81 -2.80
N LEU A 5 8.88 -1.76 -2.73
CA LEU A 5 7.97 -2.56 -3.54
C LEU A 5 6.92 -1.66 -4.19
N ARG A 6 6.43 -2.07 -5.36
CA ARG A 6 5.29 -1.44 -6.03
C ARG A 6 4.36 -2.48 -6.65
N TYR A 7 3.08 -2.15 -6.72
CA TYR A 7 2.07 -2.94 -7.40
C TYR A 7 1.09 -2.02 -8.16
N PRO A 8 1.10 -2.03 -9.50
CA PRO A 8 0.14 -1.30 -10.31
C PRO A 8 -1.26 -1.93 -10.21
N THR A 9 -2.27 -1.10 -10.03
CA THR A 9 -3.70 -1.49 -10.08
C THR A 9 -4.45 -0.61 -11.07
N GLN A 10 -5.73 -0.88 -11.29
CA GLN A 10 -6.58 -0.06 -12.17
C GLN A 10 -6.80 1.36 -11.65
N VAL A 11 -6.64 1.58 -10.34
CA VAL A 11 -6.92 2.86 -9.67
C VAL A 11 -5.65 3.67 -9.38
N GLY A 12 -4.47 3.06 -9.50
CA GLY A 12 -3.17 3.69 -9.28
C GLY A 12 -2.12 2.67 -8.85
N THR A 13 -0.90 3.14 -8.56
CA THR A 13 0.17 2.26 -8.07
C THR A 13 0.26 2.37 -6.55
N PHE A 14 0.17 1.24 -5.88
CA PHE A 14 0.48 1.14 -4.46
C PHE A 14 1.96 0.84 -4.28
N TYR A 15 2.54 1.35 -3.20
CA TYR A 15 3.93 1.10 -2.84
C TYR A 15 4.03 0.60 -1.41
N ILE A 16 5.07 -0.16 -1.13
CA ILE A 16 5.59 -0.32 0.24
C ILE A 16 6.89 0.45 0.33
N ALA A 17 6.93 1.45 1.20
CA ALA A 17 8.09 2.29 1.46
C ALA A 17 8.61 2.08 2.88
N GLN A 18 9.89 2.37 3.10
CA GLN A 18 10.52 2.36 4.41
C GLN A 18 10.92 3.78 4.83
N SER A 19 10.59 4.15 6.06
CA SER A 19 11.04 5.38 6.72
C SER A 19 12.42 5.19 7.35
N THR A 20 13.05 6.29 7.77
CA THR A 20 14.39 6.30 8.35
C THR A 20 14.48 5.62 9.73
N ASP A 21 13.35 5.48 10.43
CA ASP A 21 13.21 4.74 11.69
C ASP A 21 12.96 3.23 11.47
N GLY A 22 13.00 2.77 10.21
CA GLY A 22 12.86 1.37 9.83
C GLY A 22 11.43 0.86 9.70
N ARG A 23 10.40 1.70 9.91
CA ARG A 23 8.99 1.33 9.73
C ARG A 23 8.62 1.21 8.25
N PHE A 24 7.63 0.37 7.98
CA PHE A 24 7.11 0.13 6.64
C PHE A 24 5.75 0.79 6.47
N HIS A 25 5.55 1.40 5.31
CA HIS A 25 4.40 2.22 5.00
C HIS A 25 3.81 1.77 3.67
N PRO A 26 2.54 1.31 3.64
CA PRO A 26 1.77 1.32 2.41
C PRO A 26 1.59 2.76 1.97
N VAL A 27 1.83 3.04 0.70
CA VAL A 27 1.76 4.38 0.14
C VAL A 27 0.92 4.37 -1.13
N PHE A 28 0.01 5.33 -1.22
CA PHE A 28 -0.78 5.61 -2.41
C PHE A 28 -0.88 7.13 -2.58
N ASP A 29 -0.69 7.64 -3.80
CA ASP A 29 -0.75 9.08 -4.09
C ASP A 29 0.11 9.93 -3.14
N ASP A 30 1.37 9.51 -2.97
CA ASP A 30 2.37 10.11 -2.05
C ASP A 30 1.97 10.17 -0.57
N LYS A 31 0.86 9.54 -0.18
CA LYS A 31 0.37 9.48 1.20
C LYS A 31 0.63 8.12 1.81
N SER A 32 1.17 8.14 3.03
CA SER A 32 1.27 6.96 3.88
C SER A 32 -0.11 6.56 4.39
N LEU A 33 -0.46 5.29 4.24
CA LEU A 33 -1.72 4.71 4.72
C LEU A 33 -1.58 4.02 6.08
N GLY A 34 -0.37 3.91 6.61
CA GLY A 34 -0.12 3.35 7.94
C GLY A 34 1.37 3.21 8.21
N SER A 35 1.73 2.78 9.43
CA SER A 35 3.13 2.60 9.84
C SER A 35 3.30 1.28 10.60
N TYR A 36 4.07 0.37 10.02
CA TYR A 36 4.12 -1.03 10.42
C TYR A 36 5.53 -1.48 10.75
N ARG A 37 5.64 -2.58 11.51
CA ARG A 37 6.92 -3.17 11.91
C ARG A 37 7.53 -4.10 10.84
N SER A 38 6.73 -4.56 9.88
CA SER A 38 7.17 -5.45 8.80
C SER A 38 6.42 -5.16 7.50
N ILE A 39 7.03 -5.56 6.38
CA ILE A 39 6.42 -5.49 5.04
C ILE A 39 5.14 -6.32 5.00
N THR A 40 5.17 -7.55 5.52
CA THR A 40 4.00 -8.44 5.54
C THR A 40 2.83 -7.84 6.30
N HIS A 41 3.04 -7.18 7.43
CA HIS A 41 1.96 -6.52 8.17
C HIS A 41 1.39 -5.34 7.36
N ALA A 42 2.26 -4.53 6.75
CA ALA A 42 1.84 -3.43 5.88
C ALA A 42 0.98 -3.92 4.70
N ILE A 43 1.39 -5.02 4.05
CA ILE A 43 0.65 -5.60 2.93
C ILE A 43 -0.66 -6.22 3.41
N ASN A 44 -0.67 -7.00 4.49
CA ASN A 44 -1.89 -7.64 4.99
C ASN A 44 -2.99 -6.63 5.36
N ASP A 45 -2.63 -5.53 6.01
CA ASP A 45 -3.59 -4.48 6.34
C ASP A 45 -4.07 -3.78 5.05
N LEU A 46 -3.18 -3.57 4.08
CA LEU A 46 -3.54 -2.99 2.80
C LEU A 46 -4.49 -3.91 2.00
N THR A 47 -4.27 -5.22 2.00
CA THR A 47 -5.13 -6.19 1.28
C THR A 47 -6.44 -6.46 1.99
N SER A 48 -6.61 -6.04 3.24
CA SER A 48 -7.82 -6.22 4.05
C SER A 48 -8.59 -4.93 4.33
N ASP A 49 -8.25 -3.82 3.67
CA ASP A 49 -8.84 -2.50 3.90
C ASP A 49 -8.72 -2.01 5.36
N ALA A 50 -7.68 -2.46 6.07
CA ALA A 50 -7.40 -2.11 7.46
C ALA A 50 -6.38 -0.95 7.60
N THR A 51 -6.11 -0.24 6.50
CA THR A 51 -5.24 0.94 6.50
C THR A 51 -6.03 2.24 6.65
N SER A 52 -5.34 3.38 6.65
CA SER A 52 -6.00 4.67 6.49
C SER A 52 -6.71 4.73 5.14
N SER A 53 -7.92 5.30 5.13
CA SER A 53 -8.76 5.32 3.94
C SER A 53 -8.08 5.94 2.72
N VAL A 54 -8.29 5.31 1.57
CA VAL A 54 -7.85 5.79 0.27
C VAL A 54 -9.03 6.43 -0.46
N LEU A 55 -8.80 7.58 -1.10
CA LEU A 55 -9.77 8.16 -2.02
C LEU A 55 -9.42 7.76 -3.45
N HIS A 56 -10.41 7.27 -4.18
CA HIS A 56 -10.25 6.95 -5.59
C HIS A 56 -9.95 8.24 -6.37
N PRO A 57 -8.85 8.32 -7.15
CA PRO A 57 -8.36 9.59 -7.71
C PRO A 57 -9.27 10.22 -8.76
N LYS A 58 -10.22 9.45 -9.32
CA LYS A 58 -11.19 9.96 -10.31
C LYS A 58 -12.60 10.22 -9.75
N THR A 59 -13.08 9.41 -8.82
CA THR A 59 -14.46 9.48 -8.32
C THR A 59 -14.55 10.19 -6.98
N PHE A 60 -13.41 10.33 -6.28
CA PHE A 60 -13.32 10.89 -4.93
C PHE A 60 -14.13 10.14 -3.89
N GLU A 61 -14.51 8.90 -4.18
CA GLU A 61 -15.15 7.99 -3.23
C GLU A 61 -14.09 7.22 -2.43
N LEU A 62 -14.51 6.70 -1.27
CA LEU A 62 -13.68 5.80 -0.48
C LEU A 62 -13.45 4.51 -1.28
N LEU A 63 -12.18 4.14 -1.38
CA LEU A 63 -11.75 2.94 -2.07
C LEU A 63 -11.56 1.82 -1.06
N ASP A 64 -12.32 0.73 -1.23
CA ASP A 64 -12.08 -0.53 -0.53
C ASP A 64 -10.88 -1.22 -1.18
N THR A 65 -9.75 -1.31 -0.47
CA THR A 65 -8.55 -1.92 -1.03
C THR A 65 -8.59 -3.45 -1.08
N SER A 66 -9.52 -4.08 -0.36
CA SER A 66 -9.68 -5.54 -0.33
C SER A 66 -10.20 -6.12 -1.65
N VAL A 67 -10.90 -5.30 -2.45
CA VAL A 67 -11.45 -5.70 -3.76
C VAL A 67 -10.50 -5.44 -4.93
N LEU A 68 -9.30 -4.91 -4.68
CA LEU A 68 -8.34 -4.53 -5.73
C LEU A 68 -7.51 -5.68 -6.30
N GLY A 69 -7.58 -6.86 -5.69
CA GLY A 69 -6.74 -8.00 -6.08
C GLY A 69 -5.25 -7.75 -5.84
N LEU A 70 -4.93 -7.01 -4.78
CA LEU A 70 -3.55 -6.84 -4.32
C LEU A 70 -3.04 -8.17 -3.73
N PRO A 71 -1.86 -8.66 -4.11
CA PRO A 71 -1.31 -9.89 -3.55
C PRO A 71 -0.84 -9.65 -2.11
N ASP A 72 -1.08 -10.64 -1.25
CA ASP A 72 -0.68 -10.66 0.15
C ASP A 72 0.78 -11.12 0.35
N ASP A 73 1.34 -11.87 -0.59
CA ASP A 73 2.76 -12.23 -0.61
C ASP A 73 3.63 -11.05 -1.12
N PRO A 74 4.57 -10.51 -0.31
CA PRO A 74 5.54 -9.53 -0.77
C PRO A 74 6.38 -9.97 -1.97
N GLY A 75 6.54 -11.28 -2.20
CA GLY A 75 7.27 -11.86 -3.32
C GLY A 75 6.62 -11.61 -4.68
N GLU A 76 5.31 -11.35 -4.71
CA GLU A 76 4.56 -11.06 -5.94
C GLU A 76 4.62 -9.58 -6.35
N TRP A 77 5.14 -8.71 -5.47
CA TRP A 77 5.30 -7.30 -5.75
C TRP A 77 6.57 -7.01 -6.57
N ILE A 78 6.52 -5.94 -7.36
CA ILE A 78 7.68 -5.50 -8.16
C ILE A 78 8.66 -4.76 -7.25
N ARG A 79 9.92 -5.21 -7.20
CA ARG A 79 10.99 -4.48 -6.51
C ARG A 79 11.33 -3.18 -7.24
N VAL A 80 11.53 -2.11 -6.47
CA VAL A 80 11.89 -0.77 -6.95
C VAL A 80 13.40 -0.55 -6.90
#